data_AF-A0A3A4KGG7-F1
#
_entry.id   AF-A0A3A4KGG7-F1
#
_cell.length_a   1.000
_cell.length_b   1.000
_cell.length_c   1.000
_cell.angle_alpha   90.00
_cell.angle_beta   90.00
_cell.angle_gamma   90.00
#
_symmetry.space_group_name_H-M   'P 1'
#
loop_
_entity.id
_entity.type
_entity.pdbx_description
1 polymer ?
#
loop_
_entity_poly.entity_id
_entity_poly.type
_entity_poly.pdbx_seq_one_letter_code
_entity_poly.pdbx_strand_id
1 'polypeptide(L)'
;MRAGLAADPYAVFRDNLHPAALHARRHWLGEGGRTFARLVRDQARRRAALLDRAGTPLADRIAGLWALWLLDALDHPAAGRALDWLMDRAIPFAQRQSPRRASDEDLFHHLDADEPLVAASLAETPFQPTERVLLKTCAALFFAGAMGRSKDADLRRAASVLAQRLNAGKWSCGVLCDVLLAASTVSNPEAKTVAGLAAARLAAQQRPDGAWPRPLPLGVAAWALGRLGSRVAHRSLQRAVPALIVRQQRDGAFGLARRETQTWFAVAALKAAGALP
;
A
#
# COMPACT_ATOMS: atom_id res chain seq x y z
N MET A 1 -19.30 7.46 -21.89
CA MET A 1 -20.26 6.52 -21.29
C MET A 1 -19.61 5.95 -20.03
N ARG A 2 -20.16 6.20 -18.82
CA ARG A 2 -19.57 5.70 -17.56
C ARG A 2 -19.58 4.17 -17.59
N ALA A 3 -18.45 3.53 -17.25
CA ALA A 3 -18.26 2.09 -17.35
C ALA A 3 -19.19 1.30 -16.40
N GLY A 4 -20.45 1.08 -16.78
CA GLY A 4 -21.40 0.19 -16.08
C GLY A 4 -21.60 0.43 -14.59
N LEU A 5 -21.14 1.57 -14.05
CA LEU A 5 -21.19 1.88 -12.62
C LEU A 5 -22.63 2.19 -12.21
N ALA A 6 -23.05 1.61 -11.08
CA ALA A 6 -24.38 1.80 -10.50
C ALA A 6 -24.61 3.25 -10.03
N ALA A 7 -23.56 3.95 -9.59
CA ALA A 7 -23.62 5.31 -9.11
C ALA A 7 -22.30 6.07 -9.32
N ASP A 8 -22.31 7.37 -9.05
CA ASP A 8 -21.10 8.20 -9.09
C ASP A 8 -20.13 7.80 -7.96
N PRO A 9 -18.96 7.19 -8.27
CA PRO A 9 -18.04 6.72 -7.24
C PRO A 9 -17.36 7.86 -6.48
N TYR A 10 -17.39 9.09 -7.02
CA TYR A 10 -16.79 10.25 -6.38
C TYR A 10 -17.66 10.86 -5.29
N ALA A 11 -18.94 10.49 -5.21
CA ALA A 11 -19.88 11.02 -4.21
C ALA A 11 -19.39 10.77 -2.77
N VAL A 12 -18.73 9.64 -2.53
CA VAL A 12 -18.18 9.25 -1.21
C VAL A 12 -17.13 10.25 -0.69
N PHE A 13 -16.50 11.03 -1.57
CA PHE A 13 -15.39 11.89 -1.19
C PHE A 13 -15.79 13.34 -0.89
N ARG A 14 -16.89 13.87 -1.47
CA ARG A 14 -17.15 15.32 -1.60
C ARG A 14 -17.05 16.12 -0.29
N ASP A 15 -17.60 15.59 0.81
CA ASP A 15 -17.65 16.30 2.10
C ASP A 15 -16.83 15.61 3.20
N ASN A 16 -15.88 14.76 2.81
CA ASN A 16 -15.15 13.92 3.75
C ASN A 16 -13.72 14.43 3.97
N LEU A 17 -13.26 14.38 5.23
CA LEU A 17 -11.92 14.81 5.66
C LEU A 17 -10.91 13.65 5.76
N HIS A 18 -11.33 12.43 5.44
CA HIS A 18 -10.45 11.27 5.39
C HIS A 18 -9.30 11.50 4.38
N PRO A 19 -8.06 11.06 4.65
CA PRO A 19 -6.93 11.26 3.73
C PRO A 19 -7.21 10.81 2.29
N ALA A 20 -7.85 9.64 2.13
CA ALA A 20 -8.24 9.15 0.80
C ALA A 20 -9.26 10.06 0.09
N ALA A 21 -10.19 10.65 0.83
CA ALA A 21 -11.16 11.60 0.29
C ALA A 21 -10.50 12.92 -0.10
N LEU A 22 -9.60 13.45 0.74
CA LEU A 22 -8.84 14.66 0.42
C LEU A 22 -7.93 14.46 -0.79
N HIS A 23 -7.28 13.30 -0.91
CA HIS A 23 -6.55 12.92 -2.13
C HIS A 23 -7.48 12.96 -3.35
N ALA A 24 -8.63 12.28 -3.29
CA ALA A 24 -9.57 12.20 -4.40
C ALA A 24 -10.12 13.58 -4.80
N ARG A 25 -10.46 14.42 -3.81
CA ARG A 25 -10.93 15.78 -4.04
C ARG A 25 -9.89 16.63 -4.77
N ARG A 26 -8.63 16.58 -4.32
CA ARG A 26 -7.51 17.29 -4.96
C ARG A 26 -7.26 16.78 -6.38
N HIS A 27 -7.04 15.48 -6.52
CA HIS A 27 -6.45 14.90 -7.73
C HIS A 27 -7.47 14.45 -8.77
N TRP A 28 -8.73 14.20 -8.38
CA TRP A 28 -9.77 13.71 -9.29
C TRP A 28 -10.93 14.69 -9.46
N LEU A 29 -11.28 15.46 -8.43
CA LEU A 29 -12.35 16.45 -8.49
C LEU A 29 -11.86 17.89 -8.72
N GLY A 30 -10.54 18.09 -8.76
CA GLY A 30 -9.94 19.40 -9.03
C GLY A 30 -10.16 20.42 -7.91
N GLU A 31 -10.45 19.98 -6.68
CA GLU A 31 -10.64 20.88 -5.55
C GLU A 31 -9.31 21.50 -5.11
N GLY A 32 -9.30 22.81 -4.91
CA GLY A 32 -8.11 23.57 -4.58
C GLY A 32 -8.40 24.85 -3.82
N GLY A 33 -7.47 25.79 -3.87
CA GLY A 33 -7.58 27.08 -3.18
C GLY A 33 -7.10 27.04 -1.72
N ARG A 34 -7.10 28.22 -1.09
CA ARG A 34 -6.45 28.43 0.22
C ARG A 34 -7.13 27.66 1.35
N THR A 35 -8.47 27.60 1.35
CA THR A 35 -9.26 26.91 2.37
C THR A 35 -9.01 25.40 2.33
N PHE A 36 -9.10 24.79 1.15
CA PHE A 36 -8.82 23.37 0.98
C PHE A 36 -7.36 23.02 1.30
N ALA A 37 -6.40 23.85 0.87
CA ALA A 37 -4.99 23.67 1.24
C ALA A 37 -4.75 23.73 2.76
N ARG A 38 -5.51 24.56 3.50
CA ARG A 38 -5.47 24.59 4.97
C ARG A 38 -5.98 23.28 5.56
N LEU A 39 -7.12 22.77 5.08
CA LEU A 39 -7.68 21.49 5.53
C LEU A 39 -6.70 20.34 5.36
N VAL A 40 -6.05 20.24 4.19
CA VAL A 40 -5.04 19.20 3.93
C VAL A 40 -3.84 19.34 4.86
N ARG A 41 -3.32 20.56 5.06
CA ARG A 41 -2.19 20.79 5.99
C ARG A 41 -2.55 20.46 7.43
N ASP A 42 -3.76 20.79 7.88
CA ASP A 42 -4.21 20.50 9.24
C ASP A 42 -4.34 18.98 9.46
N GLN A 43 -4.85 18.25 8.47
CA GLN A 43 -4.86 16.78 8.51
C GLN A 43 -3.45 16.20 8.49
N ALA A 44 -2.56 16.70 7.64
CA ALA A 44 -1.17 16.24 7.58
C ALA A 44 -0.46 16.43 8.93
N ARG A 45 -0.63 17.61 9.57
CA ARG A 45 -0.09 17.90 10.91
C ARG A 45 -0.60 16.92 11.97
N ARG A 46 -1.91 16.63 11.96
CA ARG A 46 -2.49 15.64 12.89
C ARG A 46 -1.88 14.25 12.71
N ARG A 47 -1.65 13.82 11.47
CA ARG A 47 -1.03 12.52 11.17
C ARG A 47 0.44 12.49 11.54
N ALA A 48 1.19 13.55 11.25
CA ALA A 48 2.58 13.67 11.63
C ALA A 48 2.77 13.66 13.16
N ALA A 49 1.89 14.36 13.90
CA ALA A 49 1.93 14.35 15.36
C ALA A 49 1.69 12.96 15.97
N LEU A 50 0.97 12.07 15.29
CA LEU A 50 0.84 10.67 15.70
C LEU A 50 2.12 9.88 15.44
N LEU A 51 2.80 10.11 14.31
CA LEU A 51 4.07 9.44 13.97
C LEU A 51 5.20 9.79 14.94
N ASP A 52 5.23 11.03 15.44
CA ASP A 52 6.26 11.51 16.36
C ASP A 52 6.08 11.04 17.81
N ARG A 53 4.99 10.32 18.13
CA ARG A 53 4.81 9.77 19.48
C ARG A 53 5.83 8.66 19.72
N ALA A 54 6.53 8.74 20.85
CA ALA A 54 7.38 7.66 21.32
C ALA A 54 6.56 6.36 21.44
N GLY A 55 7.15 5.25 20.99
CA GLY A 55 6.48 3.94 21.03
C GLY A 55 5.32 3.75 20.06
N THR A 56 5.18 4.60 19.02
CA THR A 56 4.14 4.40 18.00
C THR A 56 4.28 3.00 17.37
N PRO A 57 3.23 2.15 17.38
CA PRO A 57 3.26 0.81 16.78
C PRO A 57 3.64 0.82 15.29
N LEU A 58 4.30 -0.23 14.77
CA LEU A 58 4.58 -0.47 13.35
C LEU A 58 3.34 -0.23 12.48
N ALA A 59 2.20 -0.80 12.88
CA ALA A 59 0.94 -0.68 12.13
C ALA A 59 0.48 0.78 12.02
N ASP A 60 0.62 1.55 13.09
CA ASP A 60 0.27 2.97 13.14
C ASP A 60 1.29 3.83 12.39
N ARG A 61 2.59 3.47 12.43
CA ARG A 61 3.62 4.13 11.61
C ARG A 61 3.32 3.98 10.12
N ILE A 62 3.01 2.77 9.67
CA ILE A 62 2.65 2.48 8.28
C ILE A 62 1.38 3.24 7.89
N ALA A 63 0.34 3.22 8.73
CA ALA A 63 -0.91 3.93 8.48
C ALA A 63 -0.72 5.46 8.43
N GLY A 64 0.11 6.02 9.31
CA GLY A 64 0.44 7.45 9.33
C GLY A 64 1.22 7.87 8.09
N LEU A 65 2.23 7.10 7.68
CA LEU A 65 2.97 7.34 6.43
C LEU A 65 2.07 7.23 5.20
N TRP A 66 1.18 6.24 5.16
CA TRP A 66 0.20 6.09 4.08
C TRP A 66 -0.74 7.31 4.00
N ALA A 67 -1.23 7.79 5.14
CA ALA A 67 -2.05 8.99 5.20
C ALA A 67 -1.28 10.24 4.72
N LEU A 68 -0.01 10.39 5.10
CA LEU A 68 0.82 11.50 4.61
C LEU A 68 1.10 11.40 3.11
N TRP A 69 1.30 10.19 2.58
CA TRP A 69 1.42 9.95 1.14
C TRP A 69 0.16 10.38 0.39
N LEU A 70 -1.03 10.01 0.87
CA LEU A 70 -2.30 10.44 0.29
C LEU A 70 -2.50 11.97 0.31
N LEU A 71 -1.90 12.66 1.29
CA LEU A 71 -2.04 14.12 1.46
C LEU A 71 -0.95 14.93 0.71
N ASP A 72 -0.07 14.26 -0.03
CA ASP A 72 1.14 14.84 -0.64
C ASP A 72 2.05 15.54 0.38
N ALA A 73 2.23 14.93 1.56
CA ALA A 73 2.90 15.53 2.72
C ALA A 73 4.04 14.66 3.27
N LEU A 74 4.70 13.87 2.42
CA LEU A 74 5.87 13.06 2.81
C LEU A 74 7.15 13.87 3.01
N ASP A 75 7.16 15.14 2.63
CA ASP A 75 8.23 16.10 2.93
C ASP A 75 8.24 16.54 4.41
N HIS A 76 7.18 16.21 5.17
CA HIS A 76 7.12 16.49 6.60
C HIS A 76 8.23 15.74 7.37
N PRO A 77 8.98 16.38 8.30
CA PRO A 77 10.09 15.76 9.00
C PRO A 77 9.75 14.44 9.73
N ALA A 78 8.55 14.34 10.29
CA ALA A 78 8.04 13.13 10.93
C ALA A 78 8.00 11.92 9.98
N ALA A 79 7.74 12.14 8.69
CA ALA A 79 7.72 11.08 7.70
C ALA A 79 9.13 10.54 7.44
N GLY A 80 10.13 11.42 7.34
CA GLY A 80 11.54 11.03 7.23
C GLY A 80 12.01 10.18 8.40
N ARG A 81 11.73 10.63 9.64
CA ARG A 81 12.05 9.86 10.86
C ARG A 81 11.35 8.51 10.91
N ALA A 82 10.07 8.46 10.56
CA ALA A 82 9.31 7.21 10.53
C ALA A 82 9.87 6.25 9.47
N LEU A 83 10.30 6.75 8.31
CA LEU A 83 10.97 5.94 7.29
C LEU A 83 12.33 5.43 7.78
N ASP A 84 13.14 6.27 8.42
CA ASP A 84 14.43 5.85 8.96
C ASP A 84 14.24 4.73 10.00
N TRP A 85 13.22 4.83 10.84
CA TRP A 85 12.83 3.75 11.75
C TRP A 85 12.37 2.47 11.01
N LEU A 86 11.63 2.62 9.90
CA LEU A 86 11.24 1.49 9.04
C LEU A 86 12.45 0.83 8.35
N MET A 87 13.51 1.57 8.09
CA MET A 87 14.75 1.06 7.49
C MET A 87 15.76 0.57 8.53
N ASP A 88 15.48 0.79 9.82
CA ASP A 88 16.37 0.36 10.89
C ASP A 88 16.51 -1.17 10.95
N ARG A 89 17.77 -1.59 10.95
CA ARG A 89 18.23 -2.98 10.99
C ARG A 89 18.74 -3.39 12.38
N ALA A 90 18.73 -2.49 13.37
CA ALA A 90 19.21 -2.79 14.71
C ALA A 90 18.53 -4.04 15.28
N ILE A 91 19.33 -5.05 15.62
CA ILE A 91 18.83 -6.29 16.22
C ILE A 91 18.96 -6.17 17.75
N PRO A 92 17.85 -6.25 18.52
CA PRO A 92 17.93 -6.38 19.97
C PRO A 92 18.83 -7.56 20.35
N PHE A 93 19.71 -7.38 21.34
CA PHE A 93 20.73 -8.35 21.73
C PHE A 93 20.16 -9.77 21.94
N ALA A 94 18.97 -9.87 22.53
CA ALA A 94 18.26 -11.13 22.79
C ALA A 94 17.90 -11.95 21.53
N GLN A 95 17.82 -11.32 20.35
CA GLN A 95 17.43 -12.01 19.11
C GLN A 95 18.63 -12.37 18.21
N ARG A 96 19.87 -12.16 18.65
CA ARG A 96 21.09 -12.45 17.86
C ARG A 96 21.38 -13.94 17.68
N GLN A 97 20.69 -14.83 18.40
CA GLN A 97 21.04 -16.25 18.50
C GLN A 97 20.16 -17.21 17.64
N SER A 98 19.31 -16.71 16.73
CA SER A 98 18.40 -17.56 15.94
C SER A 98 18.97 -17.97 14.56
N PRO A 99 19.05 -19.28 14.22
CA PRO A 99 19.59 -19.78 12.94
C PRO A 99 18.80 -19.37 11.69
N ARG A 100 17.54 -18.95 11.84
CA ARG A 100 16.67 -18.53 10.72
C ARG A 100 17.15 -17.25 10.01
N ARG A 101 18.12 -16.50 10.55
CA ARG A 101 18.47 -15.16 10.07
C ARG A 101 19.52 -15.07 8.97
N ALA A 102 20.35 -16.09 8.74
CA ALA A 102 21.43 -16.02 7.74
C ALA A 102 20.92 -15.74 6.30
N SER A 103 19.68 -16.09 5.97
CA SER A 103 19.07 -15.82 4.65
C SER A 103 18.29 -14.51 4.54
N ASP A 104 18.07 -13.81 5.66
CA ASP A 104 17.21 -12.62 5.75
C ASP A 104 17.97 -11.38 6.24
N GLU A 105 19.29 -11.42 6.47
CA GLU A 105 20.07 -10.36 7.15
C GLU A 105 19.91 -8.95 6.55
N ASP A 106 19.63 -8.86 5.25
CA ASP A 106 19.41 -7.58 4.55
C ASP A 106 17.97 -7.05 4.64
N LEU A 107 17.05 -7.76 5.31
CA LEU A 107 15.69 -7.25 5.59
C LEU A 107 15.66 -6.35 6.83
N PHE A 108 14.60 -5.57 6.99
CA PHE A 108 14.47 -4.64 8.12
C PHE A 108 13.81 -5.33 9.31
N HIS A 109 14.65 -5.80 10.25
CA HIS A 109 14.24 -6.67 11.38
C HIS A 109 13.94 -5.96 12.69
N HIS A 110 14.27 -4.67 12.85
CA HIS A 110 14.12 -4.00 14.13
C HIS A 110 12.63 -3.88 14.50
N LEU A 111 12.17 -4.71 15.44
CA LEU A 111 10.78 -4.81 15.87
C LEU A 111 10.74 -5.08 17.36
N ASP A 112 9.83 -4.42 18.06
CA ASP A 112 9.53 -4.71 19.46
C ASP A 112 8.81 -6.06 19.53
N ALA A 113 9.41 -7.03 20.23
CA ALA A 113 8.98 -8.43 20.23
C ALA A 113 7.50 -8.59 20.65
N ASP A 114 7.06 -7.76 21.59
CA ASP A 114 5.74 -7.86 22.23
C ASP A 114 4.68 -6.92 21.62
N GLU A 115 5.02 -6.16 20.58
CA GLU A 115 4.10 -5.20 19.98
C GLU A 115 3.00 -5.92 19.16
N PRO A 116 1.71 -5.79 19.53
CA PRO A 116 0.62 -6.41 18.79
C PRO A 116 0.46 -5.72 17.43
N LEU A 117 0.37 -6.53 16.37
CA LEU A 117 0.06 -6.00 15.05
C LEU A 117 -1.44 -5.71 14.98
N VAL A 118 -1.80 -4.46 15.28
CA VAL A 118 -3.20 -4.01 15.28
C VAL A 118 -3.73 -3.98 13.86
N ALA A 119 -4.44 -5.06 13.49
CA ALA A 119 -5.00 -5.25 12.14
C ALA A 119 -5.93 -4.10 11.70
N ALA A 120 -6.51 -3.35 12.64
CA ALA A 120 -7.39 -2.21 12.37
C ALA A 120 -6.66 -1.00 11.77
N SER A 121 -5.38 -0.78 12.10
CA SER A 121 -4.62 0.38 11.61
C SER A 121 -4.14 0.21 10.16
N LEU A 122 -3.67 -1.00 9.83
CA LEU A 122 -3.20 -1.37 8.49
C LEU A 122 -4.29 -1.45 7.43
N ALA A 123 -5.50 -1.47 7.91
CA ALA A 123 -6.70 -1.86 7.23
C ALA A 123 -7.22 -0.78 6.25
N GLU A 124 -6.73 0.45 6.44
CA GLU A 124 -6.88 1.62 5.58
C GLU A 124 -5.70 1.79 4.60
N THR A 125 -4.81 0.80 4.52
CA THR A 125 -3.56 0.86 3.75
C THR A 125 -3.48 -0.29 2.75
N PRO A 126 -2.58 -0.24 1.75
CA PRO A 126 -2.36 -1.38 0.89
C PRO A 126 -1.57 -2.50 1.58
N PHE A 127 -1.04 -2.25 2.78
CA PHE A 127 -0.20 -3.17 3.54
C PHE A 127 -1.07 -4.02 4.47
N GLN A 128 -1.44 -5.22 4.05
CA GLN A 128 -2.30 -6.10 4.84
C GLN A 128 -1.54 -6.76 6.01
N PRO A 129 -2.22 -7.10 7.12
CA PRO A 129 -1.63 -7.85 8.23
C PRO A 129 -0.95 -9.14 7.74
N THR A 130 0.35 -9.28 8.01
CA THR A 130 1.17 -10.44 7.62
C THR A 130 2.41 -10.55 8.52
N GLU A 131 3.36 -11.41 8.14
CA GLU A 131 4.69 -11.54 8.72
C GLU A 131 5.37 -10.16 8.86
N ARG A 132 5.82 -9.83 10.08
CA ARG A 132 6.15 -8.45 10.48
C ARG A 132 7.37 -7.90 9.74
N VAL A 133 8.39 -8.72 9.50
CA VAL A 133 9.61 -8.31 8.78
C VAL A 133 9.28 -8.02 7.33
N LEU A 134 8.50 -8.88 6.68
CA LEU A 134 8.01 -8.63 5.32
C LEU A 134 7.17 -7.35 5.26
N LEU A 135 6.24 -7.17 6.20
CA LEU A 135 5.41 -5.96 6.28
C LEU A 135 6.28 -4.70 6.39
N LYS A 136 7.20 -4.67 7.36
CA LYS A 136 8.12 -3.55 7.59
C LYS A 136 8.98 -3.27 6.35
N THR A 137 9.53 -4.32 5.73
CA THR A 137 10.38 -4.19 4.54
C THR A 137 9.61 -3.66 3.33
N CYS A 138 8.42 -4.20 3.07
CA CYS A 138 7.56 -3.74 1.99
C CYS A 138 7.11 -2.29 2.17
N ALA A 139 6.78 -1.88 3.40
CA ALA A 139 6.47 -0.49 3.70
C ALA A 139 7.67 0.43 3.47
N ALA A 140 8.85 0.06 3.94
CA ALA A 140 10.08 0.83 3.73
C ALA A 140 10.38 1.01 2.23
N LEU A 141 10.27 -0.07 1.43
CA LEU A 141 10.47 0.01 -0.02
C LEU A 141 9.51 0.98 -0.70
N PHE A 142 8.22 0.95 -0.34
CA PHE A 142 7.22 1.86 -0.89
C PHE A 142 7.52 3.31 -0.53
N PHE A 143 7.67 3.61 0.76
CA PHE A 143 7.80 4.99 1.22
C PHE A 143 9.15 5.60 0.86
N ALA A 144 10.24 4.82 0.87
CA ALA A 144 11.51 5.32 0.36
C ALA A 144 11.44 5.65 -1.12
N GLY A 145 10.78 4.82 -1.93
CA GLY A 145 10.51 5.15 -3.32
C GLY A 145 9.71 6.44 -3.48
N ALA A 146 8.64 6.60 -2.70
CA ALA A 146 7.79 7.78 -2.72
C ALA A 146 8.51 9.06 -2.25
N MET A 147 9.52 8.94 -1.38
CA MET A 147 10.37 10.04 -0.91
C MET A 147 11.62 10.27 -1.78
N GLY A 148 11.78 9.56 -2.91
CA GLY A 148 12.95 9.71 -3.79
C GLY A 148 14.24 9.08 -3.27
N ARG A 149 14.15 8.20 -2.26
CA ARG A 149 15.28 7.47 -1.64
C ARG A 149 15.50 6.07 -2.22
N SER A 150 14.89 5.75 -3.36
CA SER A 150 14.95 4.40 -3.96
C SER A 150 16.37 3.87 -4.26
N LYS A 151 17.36 4.77 -4.43
CA LYS A 151 18.75 4.43 -4.74
C LYS A 151 19.59 3.99 -3.54
N ASP A 152 19.01 3.98 -2.34
CA ASP A 152 19.68 3.49 -1.13
C ASP A 152 20.15 2.04 -1.32
N ALA A 153 21.41 1.78 -0.97
CA ALA A 153 22.01 0.47 -1.15
C ALA A 153 21.32 -0.61 -0.30
N ASP A 154 20.82 -0.23 0.88
CA ASP A 154 20.13 -1.14 1.80
C ASP A 154 18.79 -1.59 1.21
N LEU A 155 18.04 -0.66 0.61
CA LEU A 155 16.78 -0.97 -0.06
C LEU A 155 16.97 -1.91 -1.25
N ARG A 156 18.04 -1.73 -2.03
CA ARG A 156 18.35 -2.62 -3.15
C ARG A 156 18.69 -4.03 -2.67
N ARG A 157 19.46 -4.18 -1.59
CA ARG A 157 19.75 -5.49 -1.00
C ARG A 157 18.49 -6.14 -0.44
N ALA A 158 17.67 -5.40 0.30
CA ALA A 158 16.38 -5.88 0.78
C ALA A 158 15.47 -6.35 -0.37
N ALA A 159 15.33 -5.56 -1.44
CA ALA A 159 14.55 -5.92 -2.62
C ALA A 159 15.09 -7.18 -3.31
N SER A 160 16.41 -7.35 -3.36
CA SER A 160 17.05 -8.56 -3.90
C SER A 160 16.67 -9.80 -3.08
N VAL A 161 16.74 -9.72 -1.74
CA VAL A 161 16.32 -10.81 -0.85
C VAL A 161 14.84 -11.12 -1.03
N LEU A 162 13.96 -10.11 -1.13
CA LEU A 162 12.54 -10.32 -1.39
C LEU A 162 12.29 -11.04 -2.72
N ALA A 163 13.01 -10.66 -3.79
CA ALA A 163 12.92 -11.32 -5.09
C ALA A 163 13.33 -12.80 -5.02
N GLN A 164 14.45 -13.10 -4.35
CA GLN A 164 14.93 -14.47 -4.17
C GLN A 164 13.91 -15.32 -3.41
N ARG A 165 13.35 -14.79 -2.31
CA ARG A 165 12.33 -15.50 -1.52
C ARG A 165 11.04 -15.72 -2.29
N LEU A 166 10.61 -14.74 -3.09
CA LEU A 166 9.44 -14.85 -3.94
C LEU A 166 9.61 -15.93 -5.00
N ASN A 167 10.79 -16.01 -5.61
CA ASN A 167 11.11 -17.04 -6.59
C ASN A 167 11.17 -18.44 -5.97
N ALA A 168 11.71 -18.55 -4.75
CA ALA A 168 11.78 -19.80 -4.01
C ALA A 168 10.43 -20.25 -3.41
N GLY A 169 9.36 -19.44 -3.52
CA GLY A 169 8.06 -19.73 -2.92
C GLY A 169 8.07 -19.75 -1.38
N LYS A 170 9.06 -19.12 -0.74
CA LYS A 170 9.33 -19.21 0.72
C LYS A 170 8.55 -18.18 1.55
N TRP A 171 7.23 -18.14 1.39
CA TRP A 171 6.34 -17.28 2.17
C TRP A 171 5.19 -18.06 2.81
N SER A 172 4.98 -17.88 4.10
CA SER A 172 3.92 -18.56 4.87
C SER A 172 2.53 -17.92 4.67
N CYS A 173 2.45 -16.70 4.14
CA CYS A 173 1.21 -15.91 4.12
C CYS A 173 0.40 -15.96 2.81
N GLY A 174 0.83 -16.78 1.84
CA GLY A 174 0.10 -16.99 0.58
C GLY A 174 -0.14 -15.71 -0.24
N VAL A 175 -1.34 -15.59 -0.80
CA VAL A 175 -1.72 -14.49 -1.72
C VAL A 175 -1.59 -13.08 -1.11
N LEU A 176 -1.67 -12.95 0.21
CA LEU A 176 -1.48 -11.66 0.89
C LEU A 176 -0.04 -11.14 0.76
N CYS A 177 0.95 -12.04 0.70
CA CYS A 177 2.35 -11.67 0.52
C CYS A 177 2.56 -11.12 -0.90
N ASP A 178 1.89 -11.72 -1.89
CA ASP A 178 2.01 -11.31 -3.29
C ASP A 178 1.45 -9.90 -3.52
N VAL A 179 0.31 -9.56 -2.89
CA VAL A 179 -0.22 -8.19 -2.99
C VAL A 179 0.61 -7.17 -2.24
N LEU A 180 1.15 -7.56 -1.07
CA LEU A 180 2.01 -6.69 -0.28
C LEU A 180 3.29 -6.36 -1.07
N LEU A 181 3.89 -7.38 -1.70
CA LEU A 181 5.06 -7.23 -2.56
C LEU A 181 4.73 -6.37 -3.77
N ALA A 182 3.61 -6.60 -4.45
CA ALA A 182 3.15 -5.73 -5.54
C ALA A 182 3.02 -4.27 -5.07
N ALA A 183 2.29 -4.02 -3.98
CA ALA A 183 2.10 -2.71 -3.39
C ALA A 183 3.44 -2.03 -3.05
N SER A 184 4.40 -2.77 -2.48
CA SER A 184 5.71 -2.23 -2.08
C SER A 184 6.52 -1.62 -3.22
N THR A 185 6.29 -2.10 -4.45
CA THR A 185 7.08 -1.73 -5.63
C THR A 185 6.47 -0.57 -6.41
N VAL A 186 5.23 -0.18 -6.10
CA VAL A 186 4.46 0.87 -6.82
C VAL A 186 5.21 2.19 -6.91
N SER A 187 5.94 2.56 -5.86
CA SER A 187 6.70 3.80 -5.79
C SER A 187 8.21 3.60 -5.93
N ASN A 188 8.69 2.36 -6.12
CA ASN A 188 10.11 2.05 -6.13
C ASN A 188 10.56 1.51 -7.51
N PRO A 189 11.14 2.37 -8.37
CA PRO A 189 11.57 1.98 -9.72
C PRO A 189 12.76 1.02 -9.72
N GLU A 190 13.49 0.87 -8.61
CA GLU A 190 14.61 -0.06 -8.51
C GLU A 190 14.15 -1.50 -8.20
N ALA A 191 12.91 -1.68 -7.73
CA ALA A 191 12.37 -2.99 -7.34
C ALA A 191 11.66 -3.73 -8.50
N LYS A 192 12.11 -3.54 -9.75
CA LYS A 192 11.47 -4.10 -10.97
C LYS A 192 11.34 -5.62 -10.95
N THR A 193 12.36 -6.32 -10.45
CA THR A 193 12.35 -7.79 -10.37
C THR A 193 11.25 -8.27 -9.42
N VAL A 194 11.12 -7.64 -8.25
CA VAL A 194 10.04 -7.93 -7.29
C VAL A 194 8.68 -7.63 -7.93
N ALA A 195 8.54 -6.48 -8.61
CA ALA A 195 7.30 -6.08 -9.28
C ALA A 195 6.86 -7.11 -10.34
N GLY A 196 7.78 -7.56 -11.19
CA GLY A 196 7.50 -8.53 -12.25
C GLY A 196 7.06 -9.89 -11.69
N LEU A 197 7.76 -10.40 -10.69
CA LEU A 197 7.43 -11.66 -10.02
C LEU A 197 6.09 -11.58 -9.28
N ALA A 198 5.84 -10.48 -8.56
CA ALA A 198 4.57 -10.28 -7.85
C ALA A 198 3.39 -10.18 -8.82
N ALA A 199 3.54 -9.47 -9.94
CA ALA A 199 2.53 -9.41 -10.99
C ALA A 199 2.22 -10.79 -11.58
N ALA A 200 3.25 -11.59 -11.87
CA ALA A 200 3.07 -12.94 -12.41
C ALA A 200 2.33 -13.86 -11.44
N ARG A 201 2.68 -13.81 -10.15
CA ARG A 201 2.03 -14.63 -9.11
C ARG A 201 0.60 -14.21 -8.86
N LEU A 202 0.31 -12.90 -8.81
CA LEU A 202 -1.06 -12.41 -8.73
C LEU A 202 -1.87 -12.85 -9.97
N ALA A 203 -1.31 -12.76 -11.16
CA ALA A 203 -1.98 -13.20 -12.39
C ALA A 203 -2.32 -14.70 -12.36
N ALA A 204 -1.40 -15.55 -11.90
CA ALA A 204 -1.60 -16.99 -11.80
C ALA A 204 -2.71 -17.38 -10.80
N GLN A 205 -2.92 -16.57 -9.77
CA GLN A 205 -3.94 -16.79 -8.74
C GLN A 205 -5.30 -16.14 -9.07
N GLN A 206 -5.37 -15.39 -10.17
CA GLN A 206 -6.59 -14.69 -10.55
C GLN A 206 -7.64 -15.67 -11.09
N ARG A 207 -8.80 -15.72 -10.46
CA ARG A 207 -9.91 -16.61 -10.83
C ARG A 207 -10.49 -16.22 -12.21
N PRO A 208 -11.25 -17.11 -12.86
CA PRO A 208 -11.90 -16.81 -14.14
C PRO A 208 -12.77 -15.55 -14.11
N ASP A 209 -13.43 -15.28 -12.99
CA ASP A 209 -14.25 -14.07 -12.79
C ASP A 209 -13.45 -12.77 -12.60
N GLY A 210 -12.11 -12.83 -12.70
CA GLY A 210 -11.23 -11.68 -12.60
C GLY A 210 -10.88 -11.26 -11.18
N ALA A 211 -11.50 -11.86 -10.16
CA ALA A 211 -11.16 -11.59 -8.77
C ALA A 211 -10.14 -12.59 -8.22
N TRP A 212 -9.58 -12.27 -7.06
CA TRP A 212 -8.65 -13.13 -6.33
C TRP A 212 -9.34 -13.87 -5.17
N PRO A 213 -8.78 -15.00 -4.71
CA PRO A 213 -9.26 -15.69 -3.53
C PRO A 213 -9.28 -14.77 -2.30
N ARG A 214 -10.29 -14.96 -1.44
CA ARG A 214 -10.28 -14.35 -0.10
C ARG A 214 -9.08 -14.90 0.69
N PRO A 215 -8.47 -14.11 1.59
CA PRO A 215 -8.91 -12.80 2.07
C PRO A 215 -8.44 -11.59 1.24
N LEU A 216 -7.94 -11.79 0.00
CA LEU A 216 -7.34 -10.69 -0.75
C LEU A 216 -8.33 -9.56 -1.08
N PRO A 217 -8.05 -8.29 -0.68
CA PRO A 217 -8.89 -7.16 -1.06
C PRO A 217 -8.76 -6.86 -2.56
N LEU A 218 -9.84 -7.04 -3.31
CA LEU A 218 -9.86 -6.86 -4.77
C LEU A 218 -9.37 -5.46 -5.20
N GLY A 219 -9.83 -4.41 -4.51
CA GLY A 219 -9.43 -3.03 -4.81
C GLY A 219 -7.92 -2.83 -4.66
N VAL A 220 -7.32 -3.34 -3.58
CA VAL A 220 -5.88 -3.21 -3.32
C VAL A 220 -5.06 -3.96 -4.38
N ALA A 221 -5.45 -5.19 -4.71
CA ALA A 221 -4.76 -5.97 -5.74
C ALA A 221 -4.83 -5.31 -7.12
N ALA A 222 -6.01 -4.84 -7.52
CA ALA A 222 -6.19 -4.15 -8.78
C ALA A 222 -5.42 -2.81 -8.82
N TRP A 223 -5.45 -2.04 -7.72
CA TRP A 223 -4.67 -0.81 -7.59
C TRP A 223 -3.17 -1.05 -7.76
N ALA A 224 -2.63 -2.05 -7.05
CA ALA A 224 -1.21 -2.38 -7.14
C ALA A 224 -0.84 -2.75 -8.58
N LEU A 225 -1.59 -3.66 -9.22
CA LEU A 225 -1.35 -4.08 -10.61
C LEU A 225 -1.39 -2.91 -11.59
N GLY A 226 -2.31 -1.96 -11.40
CA GLY A 226 -2.42 -0.76 -12.24
C GLY A 226 -1.21 0.16 -12.20
N ARG A 227 -0.28 -0.05 -11.28
CA ARG A 227 0.93 0.75 -11.11
C ARG A 227 2.23 0.03 -11.48
N LEU A 228 2.20 -1.29 -11.71
CA LEU A 228 3.42 -2.07 -12.00
C LEU A 228 3.93 -1.95 -13.44
N GLY A 229 3.15 -1.37 -14.35
CA GLY A 229 3.57 -1.06 -15.73
C GLY A 229 3.87 -2.25 -16.65
N SER A 230 3.76 -3.49 -16.18
CA SER A 230 4.01 -4.68 -17.01
C SER A 230 2.79 -5.13 -17.79
N ARG A 231 2.99 -5.79 -18.95
CA ARG A 231 1.89 -6.36 -19.75
C ARG A 231 1.07 -7.40 -18.97
N VAL A 232 1.73 -8.17 -18.11
CA VAL A 232 1.06 -9.15 -17.23
C VAL A 232 0.14 -8.43 -16.25
N ALA A 233 0.65 -7.39 -15.57
CA ALA A 233 -0.14 -6.62 -14.63
C ALA A 233 -1.33 -5.92 -15.30
N HIS A 234 -1.11 -5.33 -16.49
CA HIS A 234 -2.19 -4.71 -17.26
C HIS A 234 -3.29 -5.69 -17.63
N ARG A 235 -2.94 -6.88 -18.18
CA ARG A 235 -3.95 -7.91 -18.51
C ARG A 235 -4.73 -8.38 -17.29
N SER A 236 -4.05 -8.58 -16.16
CA SER A 236 -4.72 -8.95 -14.91
C SER A 236 -5.61 -7.84 -14.37
N LEU A 237 -5.21 -6.57 -14.46
CA LEU A 237 -6.07 -5.44 -14.13
C LEU A 237 -7.32 -5.42 -15.01
N GLN A 238 -7.19 -5.55 -16.33
CA GLN A 238 -8.33 -5.54 -17.25
C GLN A 238 -9.34 -6.65 -16.92
N ARG A 239 -8.86 -7.85 -16.59
CA ARG A 239 -9.73 -8.95 -16.13
C ARG A 239 -10.45 -8.63 -14.83
N ALA A 240 -9.88 -7.83 -13.94
CA ALA A 240 -10.49 -7.47 -12.66
C ALA A 240 -11.56 -6.36 -12.77
N VAL A 241 -11.60 -5.60 -13.86
CA VAL A 241 -12.52 -4.46 -14.04
C VAL A 241 -14.00 -4.87 -13.89
N PRO A 242 -14.52 -5.93 -14.56
CA PRO A 242 -15.91 -6.33 -14.37
C PRO A 242 -16.24 -6.67 -12.91
N ALA A 243 -15.34 -7.38 -12.22
CA ALA A 243 -15.51 -7.74 -10.82
C ALA A 243 -15.48 -6.52 -9.88
N LEU A 244 -14.73 -5.47 -10.22
CA LEU A 244 -14.76 -4.20 -9.49
C LEU A 244 -16.12 -3.51 -9.68
N ILE A 245 -16.57 -3.34 -10.92
CA ILE A 245 -17.83 -2.66 -11.26
C ILE A 245 -19.02 -3.29 -10.52
N VAL A 246 -19.13 -4.62 -10.55
CA VAL A 246 -20.22 -5.36 -9.90
C VAL A 246 -20.24 -5.20 -8.37
N ARG A 247 -19.11 -4.84 -7.74
CA ARG A 247 -19.04 -4.62 -6.29
C ARG A 247 -19.42 -3.21 -5.83
N GLN A 248 -19.65 -2.30 -6.77
CA GLN A 248 -20.08 -0.95 -6.41
C GLN A 248 -21.47 -1.00 -5.76
N GLN A 249 -21.59 -0.33 -4.62
CA GLN A 249 -22.84 -0.15 -3.91
C GLN A 249 -23.69 0.92 -4.60
N ARG A 250 -25.01 0.95 -4.29
CA ARG A 250 -25.96 1.91 -4.86
C ARG A 250 -25.62 3.38 -4.54
N ASP A 251 -24.88 3.61 -3.47
CA ASP A 251 -24.43 4.94 -3.04
C ASP A 251 -23.05 5.34 -3.60
N GLY A 252 -22.50 4.52 -4.51
CA GLY A 252 -21.23 4.77 -5.19
C GLY A 252 -20.01 4.17 -4.49
N ALA A 253 -20.13 3.73 -3.24
CA ALA A 253 -19.02 3.16 -2.49
C ALA A 253 -18.62 1.76 -2.98
N PHE A 254 -17.37 1.38 -2.79
CA PHE A 254 -16.90 0.01 -3.02
C PHE A 254 -16.64 -0.67 -1.67
N GLY A 255 -17.66 -1.28 -1.08
CA GLY A 255 -17.55 -1.98 0.21
C GLY A 255 -18.36 -1.35 1.34
N LEU A 256 -18.62 -2.14 2.37
CA LEU A 256 -19.49 -1.75 3.50
C LEU A 256 -18.72 -1.09 4.66
N ALA A 257 -17.45 -1.45 4.83
CA ALA A 257 -16.56 -0.87 5.83
C ALA A 257 -15.44 -0.11 5.13
N ARG A 258 -14.90 0.93 5.80
CA ARG A 258 -13.76 1.74 5.30
C ARG A 258 -14.04 2.28 3.91
N ARG A 259 -15.23 2.86 3.77
CA ARG A 259 -15.87 3.18 2.50
C ARG A 259 -14.97 4.05 1.65
N GLU A 260 -14.35 5.05 2.24
CA GLU A 260 -13.46 6.01 1.59
C GLU A 260 -12.25 5.30 0.98
N THR A 261 -11.55 4.49 1.76
CA THR A 261 -10.33 3.82 1.30
C THR A 261 -10.61 2.74 0.28
N GLN A 262 -11.61 1.89 0.52
CA GLN A 262 -11.95 0.84 -0.44
C GLN A 262 -12.44 1.43 -1.76
N THR A 263 -13.23 2.51 -1.71
CA THR A 263 -13.64 3.28 -2.90
C THR A 263 -12.43 3.92 -3.57
N TRP A 264 -11.48 4.48 -2.80
CA TRP A 264 -10.27 5.07 -3.35
C TRP A 264 -9.44 4.05 -4.14
N PHE A 265 -9.21 2.85 -3.58
CA PHE A 265 -8.48 1.79 -4.29
C PHE A 265 -9.19 1.36 -5.57
N ALA A 266 -10.52 1.15 -5.50
CA ALA A 266 -11.31 0.76 -6.66
C ALA A 266 -11.28 1.83 -7.77
N VAL A 267 -11.51 3.11 -7.43
CA VAL A 267 -11.47 4.22 -8.38
C VAL A 267 -10.08 4.38 -8.98
N ALA A 268 -9.02 4.33 -8.16
CA ALA A 268 -7.65 4.40 -8.66
C ALA A 268 -7.32 3.26 -9.63
N ALA A 269 -7.79 2.04 -9.36
CA ALA A 269 -7.64 0.89 -10.25
C ALA A 269 -8.43 1.05 -11.56
N LEU A 270 -9.69 1.49 -11.48
CA LEU A 270 -10.54 1.74 -12.64
C LEU A 270 -9.98 2.85 -13.54
N LYS A 271 -9.45 3.93 -12.96
CA LYS A 271 -8.72 4.98 -13.70
C LYS A 271 -7.49 4.41 -14.39
N ALA A 272 -6.67 3.62 -13.68
CA ALA A 272 -5.49 2.97 -14.26
C ALA A 272 -5.83 1.98 -15.40
N ALA A 273 -7.04 1.40 -15.37
CA ALA A 273 -7.53 0.52 -16.42
C ALA A 273 -8.12 1.27 -17.64
N GLY A 274 -8.29 2.61 -17.55
CA GLY A 274 -8.98 3.41 -18.56
C GLY A 274 -10.51 3.28 -18.51
N ALA A 275 -11.08 2.66 -17.46
CA ALA A 275 -12.52 2.51 -17.28
C ALA A 275 -13.18 3.76 -16.65
N LEU A 276 -12.37 4.65 -16.07
CA LEU A 276 -12.77 5.96 -15.59
C LEU A 276 -11.81 7.03 -16.13
N PRO A 277 -12.31 8.24 -16.46
CA PRO A 277 -11.45 9.40 -16.70
C PRO A 277 -10.77 9.81 -15.40
#